data_AF-A0A0E3JMX1-F1
#
_entry.id   AF-A0A0E3JMX1-F1
#
_cell.length_a   1.000
_cell.length_b   1.000
_cell.length_c   1.000
_cell.angle_alpha   90.00
_cell.angle_beta   90.00
_cell.angle_gamma   90.00
#
_symmetry.space_group_name_H-M   'P 1'
#
loop_
_entity.id
_entity.type
_entity.pdbx_description
1 polymer ?
#
loop_
_entity_poly.entity_id
_entity_poly.type
_entity_poly.pdbx_seq_one_letter_code
_entity_poly.pdbx_strand_id
1 'polypeptide(L)' 'MNNRFKNYGLWVSIAAFIPLLLNSFGMDILPKNYGDVVNALLAILVTAGILNNPQTESKGYLDDKKTEENKDNK' A
#
# COMPACT_ATOMS: atom_id res chain seq x y z
N MET A 1 -10.09 10.76 19.55
CA MET A 1 -8.67 10.42 19.74
C MET A 1 -8.29 9.26 18.82
N ASN A 2 -7.79 9.60 17.62
CA ASN A 2 -6.90 8.85 16.71
C ASN A 2 -7.14 7.34 16.51
N ASN A 3 -8.18 6.98 15.73
CA ASN A 3 -8.47 5.63 15.24
C ASN A 3 -7.44 5.08 14.21
N ARG A 4 -6.27 5.72 14.09
CA ARG A 4 -5.27 5.52 13.04
C ARG A 4 -4.65 4.12 13.10
N PHE A 5 -4.48 3.61 14.32
CA PHE A 5 -3.97 2.25 14.58
C PHE A 5 -5.00 1.14 14.32
N LYS A 6 -6.27 1.46 14.04
CA LYS A 6 -7.26 0.48 13.56
C LYS A 6 -7.27 0.34 12.04
N ASN A 7 -6.50 1.16 11.33
CA ASN A 7 -6.44 1.09 9.88
C ASN A 7 -5.66 -0.17 9.46
N TYR A 8 -6.34 -1.09 8.79
CA TYR A 8 -5.78 -2.40 8.45
C TYR A 8 -4.54 -2.30 7.57
N GLY A 9 -4.52 -1.45 6.57
CA GLY A 9 -3.33 -1.38 5.73
C GLY A 9 -2.19 -0.55 6.33
N LEU A 10 -2.38 0.16 7.46
CA LEU A 10 -1.26 0.64 8.26
C LEU A 10 -0.50 -0.58 8.78
N TRP A 11 -1.22 -1.56 9.31
CA TRP A 11 -0.65 -2.83 9.74
C TRP A 11 -0.09 -3.65 8.58
N VAL A 12 -0.72 -3.66 7.41
CA VAL A 12 -0.15 -4.30 6.20
C VAL A 12 1.15 -3.62 5.79
N SER A 13 1.21 -2.29 5.81
CA SER A 13 2.43 -1.54 5.48
C SER A 13 3.54 -1.81 6.49
N ILE A 14 3.22 -1.85 7.79
CA ILE A 14 4.17 -2.19 8.85
C ILE A 14 4.67 -3.64 8.68
N ALA A 15 3.77 -4.58 8.42
CA ALA A 15 4.12 -5.98 8.21
C ALA A 15 5.01 -6.17 6.97
N ALA A 16 4.77 -5.44 5.89
CA ALA A 16 5.63 -5.46 4.70
C ALA A 16 6.99 -4.79 4.94
N PHE A 17 7.05 -3.77 5.80
CA PHE A 17 8.27 -3.03 6.10
C PHE A 17 9.25 -3.80 6.99
N ILE A 18 8.75 -4.56 7.98
CA ILE A 18 9.60 -5.28 8.95
C ILE A 18 10.61 -6.24 8.28
N PRO A 19 10.21 -7.16 7.37
CA PRO A 19 11.16 -8.04 6.68
C PRO A 19 12.18 -7.27 5.84
N LEU A 20 11.75 -6.18 5.19
CA LEU A 20 12.62 -5.33 4.39
C LEU A 20 13.68 -4.64 5.25
N LEU A 21 13.26 -4.14 6.42
CA LEU A 21 14.12 -3.47 7.39
C LEU A 21 15.15 -4.44 7.99
N LEU A 22 14.71 -5.64 8.37
CA LEU A 22 15.60 -6.68 8.90
C LEU A 22 16.60 -7.17 7.83
N ASN A 23 16.16 -7.29 6.58
CA ASN A 23 17.05 -7.58 5.45
C ASN A 23 18.10 -6.47 5.24
N SER A 24 17.72 -5.20 5.43
CA SER A 24 18.65 -4.07 5.38
C SER A 24 19.70 -4.09 6.51
N PHE A 25 19.43 -4.76 7.62
CA PHE A 25 20.40 -4.97 8.70
C PHE A 25 21.32 -6.19 8.48
N GLY A 26 21.23 -6.85 7.32
CA GLY A 26 22.05 -8.01 6.97
C GLY A 26 21.50 -9.35 7.47
N MET A 27 20.25 -9.39 7.91
CA MET A 27 19.56 -10.65 8.21
C MET A 27 18.94 -11.18 6.91
N ASP A 28 19.53 -12.22 6.30
CA ASP A 28 19.09 -12.87 5.05
C ASP A 28 17.72 -13.59 5.22
N ILE A 29 16.68 -12.85 5.58
CA ILE A 29 15.31 -13.34 5.75
C ILE A 29 14.59 -13.40 4.39
N LEU A 30 15.01 -12.54 3.46
CA LEU A 30 14.47 -12.51 2.10
C LEU A 30 15.37 -13.31 1.14
N PRO A 31 14.79 -13.95 0.13
CA PRO A 31 15.55 -14.59 -0.94
C PRO A 31 16.46 -13.59 -1.65
N LYS A 32 17.64 -14.03 -2.09
CA LYS A 32 18.62 -13.18 -2.80
C LYS A 32 18.05 -12.50 -4.06
N ASN A 33 17.06 -13.14 -4.70
CA ASN A 33 16.37 -12.65 -5.90
C ASN A 33 15.15 -11.77 -5.60
N TYR A 34 14.89 -11.41 -4.33
CA TYR A 34 13.73 -10.61 -3.96
C TYR A 34 13.68 -9.27 -4.73
N GLY A 35 14.82 -8.58 -4.85
CA GLY A 35 14.91 -7.33 -5.61
C GLY A 35 14.56 -7.51 -7.09
N ASP A 36 15.05 -8.58 -7.72
CA ASP A 36 14.79 -8.87 -9.13
C ASP A 36 13.30 -9.14 -9.38
N VAL A 37 12.67 -9.92 -8.50
CA VAL A 37 11.24 -10.24 -8.59
C VAL A 37 10.38 -8.99 -8.42
N VAL A 38 10.70 -8.16 -7.42
CA VAL A 38 9.98 -6.90 -7.18
C VAL A 38 10.16 -5.93 -8.35
N ASN A 39 11.38 -5.79 -8.87
CA ASN A 39 11.66 -4.94 -10.02
C ASN A 39 10.94 -5.42 -11.29
N ALA A 40 10.90 -6.72 -11.55
CA ALA A 40 10.17 -7.29 -12.68
C ALA A 40 8.66 -7.01 -12.57
N LEU A 41 8.09 -7.20 -11.38
CA LEU A 41 6.68 -6.88 -11.11
C LEU A 41 6.39 -5.39 -11.31
N LEU A 42 7.23 -4.51 -10.76
CA LEU A 42 7.11 -3.05 -10.92
C LEU A 42 7.23 -2.64 -12.39
N ALA A 43 8.16 -3.22 -13.14
CA ALA A 43 8.30 -2.95 -14.57
C ALA A 43 7.03 -3.31 -15.35
N ILE A 44 6.42 -4.46 -15.04
CA ILE A 44 5.13 -4.87 -15.63
C ILE A 44 4.04 -3.86 -15.26
N LEU A 45 3.92 -3.49 -13.98
CA LEU A 45 2.90 -2.56 -13.49
C LEU A 45 3.06 -1.15 -14.08
N VAL A 46 4.29 -0.68 -14.26
CA VAL A 46 4.60 0.61 -14.91
C VAL A 46 4.25 0.55 -16.40
N THR A 47 4.66 -0.51 -17.10
CA THR A 47 4.39 -0.68 -18.55
C THR A 47 2.89 -0.83 -18.81
N ALA A 48 2.18 -1.53 -17.94
CA ALA A 48 0.72 -1.63 -17.97
C ALA A 48 0.01 -0.32 -17.60
N GLY A 49 0.75 0.72 -17.21
CA GLY A 49 0.19 2.02 -16.82
C GLY A 49 -0.49 2.05 -15.47
N ILE A 50 -0.52 0.94 -14.71
CA ILE A 50 -1.22 0.83 -13.42
C ILE A 50 -0.60 1.77 -12.38
N LEU A 51 0.73 1.83 -12.32
CA LEU A 51 1.44 2.70 -11.36
C LEU A 51 1.49 4.17 -11.79
N ASN A 52 1.44 4.45 -13.09
CA ASN A 52 1.61 5.81 -13.65
C ASN A 52 0.33 6.38 -14.26
N ASN A 53 -0.86 5.83 -13.95
CA ASN A 53 -2.12 6.29 -14.54
C ASN A 53 -2.49 7.70 -14.05
N PRO A 54 -2.40 8.75 -14.88
CA PRO A 54 -2.73 10.11 -14.48
C PRO A 54 -4.24 10.37 -14.42
N GLN A 55 -5.09 9.42 -14.86
CA GLN A 55 -6.55 9.58 -14.98
C GLN A 55 -7.36 9.03 -13.79
N THR A 56 -6.72 8.47 -12.77
CA THR A 56 -7.43 7.87 -11.63
C THR A 56 -7.85 8.93 -10.60
N GLU A 57 -9.15 8.99 -10.27
CA GLU A 57 -9.68 9.88 -9.22
C GLU A 57 -9.42 9.35 -7.80
N SER A 58 -9.25 8.03 -7.64
CA SER A 58 -8.91 7.39 -6.37
C SER A 58 -7.39 7.42 -6.11
N LYS A 59 -6.96 8.44 -5.37
CA LYS A 59 -5.55 8.62 -4.96
C LYS A 59 -5.14 7.60 -3.87
N GLY A 60 -5.05 6.32 -4.22
CA GLY A 60 -4.40 5.29 -3.39
C GLY A 60 -5.07 5.03 -2.04
N TYR A 61 -4.23 4.75 -1.04
CA TYR A 61 -4.49 4.27 0.34
C TYR A 61 -5.39 5.20 1.19
N LEU A 62 -6.54 5.60 0.66
CA LEU A 62 -7.45 6.52 1.31
C LEU A 62 -8.66 5.75 1.80
N ASP A 63 -8.78 5.77 3.12
CA ASP A 63 -9.97 5.42 3.89
C ASP A 63 -11.17 6.15 3.27
N ASP A 64 -12.14 5.40 2.75
CA ASP A 64 -13.39 5.96 2.25
C ASP A 64 -14.01 6.77 3.38
N LYS A 65 -14.14 8.10 3.19
CA LYS A 65 -15.00 8.87 4.08
C LYS A 65 -16.40 8.30 3.91
N LYS A 66 -16.96 7.76 5.00
CA LYS A 66 -18.39 7.47 5.11
C LYS A 66 -19.14 8.69 4.56
N THR A 67 -19.77 8.52 3.41
CA THR A 67 -20.79 9.45 2.94
C THR A 67 -21.86 9.42 4.02
N GLU A 68 -21.90 10.44 4.87
CA GLU A 68 -23.05 10.68 5.73
C GLU A 68 -24.18 11.09 4.78
N GLU A 69 -24.98 10.10 4.38
CA GLU A 69 -26.27 10.33 3.75
C GLU A 69 -27.09 11.18 4.72
N ASN A 70 -27.19 12.47 4.40
CA ASN A 70 -28.02 13.42 5.10
C ASN A 70 -29.49 12.98 4.94
N LYS A 71 -30.02 12.26 5.93
CA LYS A 71 -31.44 11.93 6.04
C LYS A 71 -32.20 13.16 6.55
N ASP A 72 -32.27 14.20 5.72
CA ASP A 72 -33.35 15.19 5.83
C ASP A 72 -34.59 14.60 5.16
N ASN A 73 -35.53 14.13 5.97
CA ASN A 73 -36.95 14.07 5.64
C ASN A 73 -37.72 14.11 6.96
N LYS A 74 -38.05 15.34 7.38
CA LYS A 74 -39.08 15.66 8.37
C LYS A 74 -40.37 15.98 7.64
#